data_AF-A0A3M6K7N3-F1
#
_entry.id   AF-A0A3M6K7N3-F1
#
_cell.length_a   1.000
_cell.length_b   1.000
_cell.length_c   1.000
_cell.angle_alpha   90.00
_cell.angle_beta   90.00
_cell.angle_gamma   90.00
#
_symmetry.space_group_name_H-M   'P 1'
#
loop_
_entity.id
_entity.type
_entity.pdbx_description
1 polymer ?
#
loop_
_entity_poly.entity_id
_entity_poly.type
_entity_poly.pdbx_seq_one_letter_code
_entity_poly.pdbx_strand_id
1 'polypeptide(L)'
;MLFSIVVTGVVAILALPVIIPHLLHGHHIAHIFLHVGGITLAVFISVLAGLAYYRLRTKRLLLSAIAFANFIAAEVVLLVDATWPTIYDLEFMPLSEVGHLLTFATLGLLALGVFRND
;
A
#
# COMPACT_ATOMS: atom_id res chain seq x y z
N MET A 1 6.84 -12.57 -16.36
CA MET A 1 7.14 -13.54 -15.28
C MET A 1 7.09 -12.88 -13.91
N LEU A 2 8.04 -11.98 -13.55
CA LEU A 2 8.10 -11.35 -12.21
C LEU A 2 6.80 -10.63 -11.79
N PHE A 3 6.24 -9.79 -12.67
CA PHE A 3 4.96 -9.09 -12.43
C PHE A 3 3.84 -10.05 -12.03
N SER A 4 3.66 -11.13 -12.80
CA SER A 4 2.61 -12.10 -12.56
C SER A 4 2.79 -12.82 -11.21
N ILE A 5 4.02 -13.17 -10.84
CA ILE A 5 4.29 -13.87 -9.57
C ILE A 5 3.97 -12.96 -8.37
N VAL A 6 4.42 -11.70 -8.42
CA VAL A 6 4.17 -10.73 -7.35
C VAL A 6 2.68 -10.43 -7.22
N VAL A 7 2.01 -10.16 -8.35
CA VAL A 7 0.56 -9.89 -8.37
C VAL A 7 -0.22 -11.10 -7.87
N THR A 8 0.03 -12.30 -8.39
CA THR A 8 -0.67 -13.51 -7.95
C THR A 8 -0.42 -13.81 -6.48
N GLY A 9 0.80 -13.59 -5.96
CA GLY A 9 1.11 -13.78 -4.54
C GLY A 9 0.36 -12.80 -3.63
N VAL A 10 0.37 -11.51 -3.95
CA VAL A 10 -0.35 -10.47 -3.18
C VAL A 10 -1.85 -10.72 -3.21
N VAL A 11 -2.40 -11.00 -4.40
CA VAL A 11 -3.83 -11.30 -4.57
C VAL A 11 -4.20 -12.57 -3.81
N ALA A 12 -3.39 -13.63 -3.84
CA ALA A 12 -3.70 -14.87 -3.12
C ALA A 12 -3.73 -14.67 -1.59
N ILE A 13 -2.82 -13.88 -1.04
CA ILE A 13 -2.74 -13.62 0.41
C ILE A 13 -3.87 -12.70 0.88
N LEU A 14 -4.22 -11.68 0.08
CA LEU A 14 -5.24 -10.69 0.45
C LEU A 14 -6.66 -11.11 0.10
N ALA A 15 -6.88 -11.86 -0.99
CA ALA A 15 -8.23 -12.24 -1.42
C ALA A 15 -8.94 -13.16 -0.42
N LEU A 16 -8.22 -14.10 0.22
CA LEU A 16 -8.80 -15.03 1.19
C LEU A 16 -9.43 -14.33 2.42
N PRO A 17 -8.69 -13.50 3.19
CA PRO A 17 -9.24 -12.83 4.37
C PRO A 17 -10.24 -11.73 4.02
N VAL A 18 -10.16 -11.15 2.82
CA VAL A 18 -11.04 -10.05 2.39
C VAL A 18 -12.40 -10.55 1.90
N ILE A 19 -12.42 -11.64 1.12
CA ILE A 19 -13.67 -12.16 0.51
C ILE A 19 -14.59 -12.76 1.59
N ILE A 20 -14.06 -13.47 2.58
CA ILE A 20 -14.86 -14.19 3.59
C ILE A 20 -15.82 -13.29 4.39
N PRO A 21 -15.40 -12.16 4.98
CA PRO A 21 -16.30 -11.29 5.74
C PRO A 21 -17.18 -10.37 4.87
N HIS A 22 -16.78 -10.12 3.61
CA HIS A 22 -17.43 -9.09 2.76
C HIS A 22 -18.54 -9.59 1.84
N LEU A 23 -18.76 -10.91 1.72
CA LEU A 23 -19.90 -11.45 0.97
C LEU A 23 -21.27 -11.00 1.51
N LEU A 24 -21.34 -10.52 2.76
CA LEU A 24 -22.58 -10.19 3.46
C LEU A 24 -22.92 -8.68 3.48
N HIS A 25 -21.99 -7.79 3.09
CA HIS A 25 -22.21 -6.33 3.10
C HIS A 25 -21.74 -5.67 1.78
N GLY A 26 -22.59 -5.74 0.75
CA GLY A 26 -22.26 -5.34 -0.63
C GLY A 26 -21.84 -3.87 -0.85
N HIS A 27 -22.02 -2.99 0.14
CA HIS A 27 -21.70 -1.56 0.00
C HIS A 27 -20.20 -1.23 0.26
N HIS A 28 -19.47 -2.08 1.00
CA HIS A 28 -18.05 -1.84 1.32
C HIS A 28 -17.06 -2.49 0.33
N ILE A 29 -17.55 -3.35 -0.56
CA ILE A 29 -16.72 -4.11 -1.51
C ILE A 29 -15.92 -3.20 -2.44
N ALA A 30 -16.51 -2.08 -2.90
CA ALA A 30 -15.84 -1.17 -3.82
C ALA A 30 -14.61 -0.49 -3.21
N HIS A 31 -14.71 0.00 -1.96
CA HIS A 31 -13.60 0.63 -1.26
C HIS A 31 -12.45 -0.36 -1.00
N ILE A 32 -12.79 -1.56 -0.56
CA ILE A 32 -11.78 -2.59 -0.27
C ILE A 32 -11.09 -3.07 -1.54
N PHE A 33 -11.83 -3.17 -2.63
CA PHE A 33 -11.25 -3.51 -3.93
C PHE A 33 -10.24 -2.45 -4.39
N LEU A 34 -10.53 -1.16 -4.19
CA LEU A 34 -9.58 -0.09 -4.49
C LEU A 34 -8.33 -0.17 -3.62
N HIS A 35 -8.47 -0.45 -2.32
CA HIS A 35 -7.32 -0.63 -1.42
C HIS A 35 -6.46 -1.83 -1.82
N VAL A 36 -7.07 -2.99 -2.11
CA VAL A 36 -6.34 -4.19 -2.57
C VAL A 36 -5.65 -3.94 -3.92
N GLY A 37 -6.32 -3.25 -4.85
CA GLY A 37 -5.73 -2.85 -6.13
C GLY A 37 -4.54 -1.93 -5.95
N GLY A 38 -4.65 -0.94 -5.05
CA GLY A 38 -3.59 -0.01 -4.65
C GLY A 38 -2.38 -0.73 -4.07
N ILE A 39 -2.59 -1.64 -3.10
CA ILE A 39 -1.54 -2.46 -2.50
C ILE A 39 -0.82 -3.29 -3.57
N THR A 40 -1.58 -3.93 -4.46
CA THR A 40 -1.01 -4.78 -5.51
C THR A 40 -0.10 -4.00 -6.46
N LEU A 41 -0.57 -2.82 -6.91
CA LEU A 41 0.23 -1.92 -7.75
C LEU A 41 1.45 -1.39 -7.00
N ALA A 42 1.29 -0.98 -5.74
CA ALA A 42 2.36 -0.42 -4.95
C ALA A 42 3.45 -1.44 -4.61
N VAL A 43 3.09 -2.68 -4.26
CA VAL A 43 4.03 -3.79 -4.08
C VAL A 43 4.81 -4.04 -5.37
N PHE A 44 4.11 -4.06 -6.51
CA PHE A 44 4.78 -4.26 -7.79
C PHE A 44 5.80 -3.16 -8.12
N ILE A 45 5.40 -1.89 -8.00
CA ILE A 45 6.29 -0.76 -8.28
C ILE A 45 7.44 -0.72 -7.26
N SER A 46 7.19 -1.03 -5.99
CA SER A 46 8.22 -1.11 -4.95
C SER A 46 9.28 -2.18 -5.27
N VAL A 47 8.85 -3.37 -5.71
CA VAL A 47 9.78 -4.43 -6.14
C VAL A 47 10.59 -4.00 -7.37
N LEU A 48 9.94 -3.37 -8.35
CA LEU A 48 10.65 -2.82 -9.51
C LEU A 48 11.64 -1.73 -9.13
N ALA A 49 11.28 -0.82 -8.22
CA ALA A 49 12.15 0.23 -7.72
C ALA A 49 13.35 -0.34 -6.96
N GLY A 50 13.14 -1.38 -6.15
CA GLY A 50 14.22 -2.11 -5.47
C GLY A 50 15.16 -2.83 -6.44
N LEU A 51 14.63 -3.49 -7.47
CA LEU A 51 15.44 -4.13 -8.51
C LEU A 51 16.21 -3.10 -9.35
N ALA A 52 15.58 -1.98 -9.69
CA ALA A 52 16.23 -0.88 -10.39
C ALA A 52 17.32 -0.24 -9.53
N TYR A 53 17.09 -0.10 -8.22
CA TYR A 53 18.11 0.36 -7.28
C TYR A 53 19.33 -0.56 -7.25
N TYR A 54 19.13 -1.89 -7.26
CA TYR A 54 20.23 -2.84 -7.34
C TYR A 54 21.10 -2.64 -8.60
N ARG A 55 20.47 -2.24 -9.72
CA ARG A 55 21.14 -2.08 -11.01
C ARG A 55 21.74 -0.68 -11.26
N LEU A 56 21.09 0.39 -10.79
CA LEU A 56 21.51 1.78 -11.03
C LEU A 56 22.15 2.47 -9.81
N ARG A 57 21.91 1.98 -8.58
CA ARG A 57 22.37 2.54 -7.29
C ARG A 57 22.14 4.04 -7.08
N THR A 58 21.13 4.63 -7.72
CA THR A 58 20.78 6.05 -7.49
C THR A 58 19.97 6.21 -6.20
N LYS A 59 20.23 7.28 -5.45
CA LYS A 59 19.56 7.55 -4.18
C LYS A 59 18.09 7.94 -4.42
N ARG A 60 17.80 8.52 -5.58
CA ARG A 60 16.43 8.74 -6.09
C ARG A 60 15.56 7.48 -6.10
N LEU A 61 16.06 6.36 -6.61
CA LEU A 61 15.27 5.11 -6.68
C LEU A 61 14.99 4.51 -5.30
N LEU A 62 15.92 4.67 -4.36
CA LEU A 62 15.73 4.20 -2.98
C LEU A 62 14.65 5.00 -2.26
N LEU A 63 14.61 6.33 -2.44
CA LEU A 63 13.55 7.17 -1.89
C LEU A 63 12.17 6.78 -2.45
N SER A 64 12.08 6.52 -3.76
CA SER A 64 10.85 6.03 -4.37
C SER A 64 10.43 4.66 -3.83
N ALA A 65 11.37 3.72 -3.63
CA ALA A 65 11.07 2.42 -3.03
C ALA A 65 10.54 2.55 -1.60
N ILE A 66 11.14 3.41 -0.77
CA ILE A 66 10.66 3.69 0.60
C ILE A 66 9.28 4.36 0.56
N ALA A 67 9.04 5.28 -0.38
CA ALA A 67 7.75 5.92 -0.51
C ALA A 67 6.65 4.90 -0.85
N PHE A 68 6.89 4.02 -1.83
CA PHE A 68 5.93 2.95 -2.17
C PHE A 68 5.77 1.93 -1.04
N ALA A 69 6.83 1.62 -0.28
CA ALA A 69 6.71 0.79 0.92
C ALA A 69 5.81 1.44 1.99
N ASN A 70 5.98 2.74 2.22
CA ASN A 70 5.14 3.50 3.14
C ASN A 70 3.68 3.60 2.64
N PHE A 71 3.47 3.68 1.33
CA PHE A 71 2.14 3.64 0.72
C PHE A 71 1.45 2.28 0.95
N ILE A 72 2.17 1.17 0.79
CA ILE A 72 1.65 -0.17 1.08
C ILE A 72 1.20 -0.24 2.54
N ALA A 73 2.00 0.28 3.48
CA ALA A 73 1.63 0.32 4.88
C ALA A 73 0.36 1.16 5.11
N ALA A 74 0.24 2.33 4.47
CA ALA A 74 -0.94 3.18 4.54
C ALA A 74 -2.21 2.44 4.08
N GLU A 75 -2.15 1.80 2.92
CA GLU A 75 -3.26 1.05 2.35
C GLU A 75 -3.65 -0.18 3.18
N VAL A 76 -2.67 -0.87 3.79
CA VAL A 76 -2.96 -1.97 4.72
C VAL A 76 -3.70 -1.47 5.96
N VAL A 77 -3.29 -0.33 6.51
CA VAL A 77 -3.96 0.29 7.67
C VAL A 77 -5.42 0.66 7.33
N LEU A 78 -5.63 1.29 6.16
CA LEU A 78 -6.98 1.62 5.68
C LEU A 78 -7.83 0.38 5.38
N LEU A 79 -7.22 -0.69 4.88
CA LEU A 79 -7.91 -1.96 4.63
C LEU A 79 -8.30 -2.66 5.93
N VAL A 80 -7.45 -2.60 6.97
CA VAL A 80 -7.76 -3.12 8.30
C VAL A 80 -8.91 -2.35 8.93
N ASP A 81 -8.89 -1.02 8.86
CA ASP A 81 -9.98 -0.14 9.31
C ASP A 81 -11.30 -0.44 8.58
N ALA A 82 -11.25 -0.61 7.25
CA ALA A 82 -12.41 -0.97 6.44
C ALA A 82 -12.96 -2.37 6.75
N THR A 83 -12.12 -3.30 7.23
CA THR A 83 -12.53 -4.69 7.56
C THR A 83 -13.05 -4.83 8.98
N TRP A 84 -12.44 -4.11 9.93
CA TRP A 84 -12.82 -4.12 11.35
C TRP A 84 -12.91 -2.69 11.88
N PRO A 85 -13.96 -1.94 11.49
CA PRO A 85 -14.14 -0.59 11.96
C PRO A 85 -14.22 -0.58 13.49
N THR A 86 -13.54 0.37 14.14
CA THR A 86 -13.55 0.62 15.59
C THR A 86 -12.88 -0.42 16.51
N ILE A 87 -12.40 -1.55 15.99
CA ILE A 87 -11.69 -2.56 16.82
C ILE A 87 -10.23 -2.17 17.09
N TYR A 88 -9.58 -1.56 16.10
CA TYR A 88 -8.16 -1.23 16.15
C TYR A 88 -7.88 0.27 16.28
N ASP A 89 -8.90 1.08 16.58
CA ASP A 89 -8.71 2.51 16.78
C ASP A 89 -7.72 2.78 17.90
N LEU A 90 -6.84 3.77 17.68
CA LEU A 90 -5.96 4.25 18.73
C LEU A 90 -6.80 5.14 19.65
N GLU A 91 -6.56 5.05 20.96
CA GLU A 91 -7.30 5.79 22.00
C GLU A 91 -7.33 7.33 21.77
N PHE A 92 -6.40 7.84 20.94
CA PHE A 92 -6.25 9.26 20.60
C PHE A 92 -6.63 9.62 19.15
N MET A 93 -6.85 8.65 18.25
CA MET A 93 -7.04 8.89 16.81
C MET A 93 -7.64 7.65 16.10
N PRO A 94 -8.63 7.81 15.22
CA PRO A 94 -9.15 6.70 14.43
C PRO A 94 -8.09 6.16 13.47
N LEU A 95 -8.09 4.85 13.24
CA LEU A 95 -7.06 4.18 12.46
C LEU A 95 -7.04 4.66 10.99
N SER A 96 -8.18 5.10 10.48
CA SER A 96 -8.32 5.75 9.18
C SER A 96 -7.47 7.01 9.03
N GLU A 97 -7.38 7.87 10.06
CA GLU A 97 -6.57 9.09 10.01
C GLU A 97 -5.07 8.77 9.94
N VAL A 98 -4.62 7.72 10.64
CA VAL A 98 -3.25 7.22 10.53
C VAL A 98 -2.93 6.82 9.09
N GLY A 99 -3.84 6.08 8.45
CA GLY A 99 -3.73 5.74 7.03
C GLY A 99 -3.58 6.97 6.13
N HIS A 100 -4.37 8.03 6.36
CA HIS A 100 -4.26 9.29 5.62
C HIS A 100 -2.93 10.02 5.87
N LEU A 101 -2.43 10.04 7.11
CA LEU A 101 -1.12 10.63 7.41
C LEU A 101 0.01 9.88 6.70
N LEU A 102 -0.06 8.55 6.62
CA LEU A 102 0.90 7.75 5.87
C LEU A 102 0.81 8.00 4.36
N THR A 103 -0.37 8.20 3.78
CA THR A 103 -0.47 8.57 2.35
C THR A 103 0.11 9.96 2.09
N PHE A 104 -0.08 10.92 2.99
CA PHE A 104 0.60 12.22 2.89
C PHE A 104 2.12 12.11 3.01
N ALA A 105 2.62 11.28 3.93
CA ALA A 105 4.05 11.00 4.05
C ALA A 105 4.62 10.38 2.76
N THR A 106 3.87 9.49 2.11
CA THR A 106 4.22 8.92 0.80
C THR A 106 4.39 10.00 -0.25
N LEU A 107 3.44 10.93 -0.35
CA LEU A 107 3.51 12.04 -1.30
C LEU A 107 4.73 12.92 -1.04
N GLY A 108 5.03 13.20 0.23
CA GLY A 108 6.24 13.91 0.64
C GLY A 108 7.52 13.19 0.22
N LEU A 109 7.60 11.88 0.47
CA LEU A 109 8.75 11.05 0.08
C LEU A 109 8.93 10.95 -1.44
N LEU A 110 7.83 10.82 -2.19
CA LEU A 110 7.85 10.84 -3.65
C LEU A 110 8.30 12.21 -4.18
N ALA A 111 7.78 13.31 -3.63
CA ALA A 111 8.19 14.65 -4.00
C ALA A 111 9.69 14.86 -3.75
N LEU A 112 10.20 14.44 -2.58
CA LEU A 112 11.63 14.46 -2.28
C LEU A 112 12.45 13.60 -3.26
N GLY A 113 11.94 12.42 -3.64
CA GLY A 113 12.56 11.59 -4.67
C GLY A 113 12.58 12.23 -6.06
N VAL A 114 11.55 13.01 -6.43
CA VAL A 114 11.46 13.70 -7.73
C VAL A 114 12.38 14.93 -7.79
N PHE A 115 12.39 15.76 -6.76
CA PHE A 115 13.20 17.00 -6.73
C PHE A 115 14.67 16.77 -6.38
N ARG A 116 15.02 15.55 -5.97
CA ARG A 116 16.42 15.19 -5.74
C ARG A 116 17.16 15.09 -7.07
N ASN A 117 17.99 16.11 -7.31
CA ASN A 117 18.96 16.16 -8.39
C ASN A 117 20.17 15.31 -7.98
N ASP A 118 20.08 13.99 -8.23
CA ASP A 118 21.26 13.12 -8.33
C ASP A 118 21.94 13.35 -9.68
#